data_AF-A0AAN8YVA4-F1
#
_entry.id   AF-A0AAN8YVA4-F1
#
_cell.length_a   1.000
_cell.length_b   1.000
_cell.length_c   1.000
_cell.angle_alpha   90.00
_cell.angle_beta   90.00
_cell.angle_gamma   90.00
#
_symmetry.space_group_name_H-M   'P 1'
#
loop_
_entity.id
_entity.type
_entity.pdbx_description
1 polymer ?
#
loop_
_entity_poly.entity_id
_entity_poly.type
_entity_poly.pdbx_seq_one_letter_code
_entity_poly.pdbx_strand_id
1 'polypeptide(L)'
;MAKPIVDTEYIKEIEKARRDLRALISNKNCAPIMLRLAWHDAGTYDAKSKTGGPNGSIRNEEEFTHGANNGLKIALDFCEAVKSKHPKITYADLYQLAGVVAVEVTGGPTIEFVPGRKDSSVSPKEGRLPDAKQGVPHLKDVFYRMGLSDKDIVALSGGHTLGRAHPERSGFDGPWTKEPLKFDNSYFVELLKGESEGLLKLPTDIALLDDAEFRHYVELYAKDFTVVVLTWEEDSRNSKPISFGIDWKEMKELAQISEILEQRESSLKFYGCCSRNQRTYVEYKRSACLSMTVGIETFARHGKLEDLVLRLSVNFQDEDAFFRDYAISHKKLSELGFTPSSGSKATVRDGTILAQSAVGVVVAAAVVALSYWYEVRKRMK
;
A
#
# COMPACT_ATOMS: atom_id res chain seq x y z
N MET A 1 -13.09 33.38 21.43
CA MET A 1 -13.16 32.28 20.43
C MET A 1 -12.38 31.10 20.97
N ALA A 2 -12.88 29.88 20.87
CA ALA A 2 -12.12 28.69 21.27
C ALA A 2 -10.86 28.57 20.39
N LYS A 3 -9.72 28.26 20.99
CA LYS A 3 -8.46 28.04 20.27
C LYS A 3 -8.67 26.88 19.26
N PRO A 4 -8.18 26.97 18.01
CA PRO A 4 -8.26 25.86 17.08
C PRO A 4 -7.59 24.62 17.69
N ILE A 5 -8.26 23.47 17.58
CA ILE A 5 -7.78 22.18 18.10
C ILE A 5 -6.45 21.80 17.45
N VAL A 6 -6.30 22.17 16.17
CA VAL A 6 -5.11 21.92 15.36
C VAL A 6 -4.38 23.24 15.18
N ASP A 7 -3.29 23.42 15.91
CA ASP A 7 -2.31 24.48 15.69
C ASP A 7 -0.96 23.89 15.24
N THR A 8 -0.01 24.75 14.86
CA THR A 8 1.31 24.33 14.41
C THR A 8 2.06 23.47 15.44
N GLU A 9 1.79 23.67 16.73
CA GLU A 9 2.40 22.88 17.80
C GLU A 9 1.79 21.48 17.86
N TYR A 10 0.47 21.38 17.72
CA TYR A 10 -0.24 20.11 17.62
C TYR A 10 0.27 19.27 16.44
N ILE A 11 0.43 19.88 15.26
CA ILE A 11 1.00 19.19 14.08
C ILE A 11 2.42 18.67 14.36
N LYS A 12 3.28 19.48 14.99
CA LYS A 12 4.63 19.03 15.38
C LYS A 12 4.59 17.85 16.35
N GLU A 13 3.62 17.82 17.25
CA GLU A 13 3.46 16.74 18.21
C GLU A 13 2.96 15.45 17.53
N ILE A 14 2.03 15.55 16.58
CA ILE A 14 1.61 14.43 15.73
C ILE A 14 2.81 13.81 14.99
N GLU A 15 3.69 14.64 14.42
CA GLU A 15 4.89 14.14 13.73
C GLU A 15 5.88 13.43 14.68
N LYS A 16 6.02 13.90 15.93
CA LYS A 16 6.82 13.18 16.93
C LYS A 16 6.16 11.87 17.33
N ALA A 17 4.86 11.86 17.58
CA ALA A 17 4.10 10.67 17.91
C ALA A 17 4.15 9.62 16.78
N ARG A 18 4.08 10.04 15.52
CA ARG A 18 4.25 9.18 14.34
C ARG A 18 5.60 8.45 14.37
N ARG A 19 6.69 9.15 14.70
CA ARG A 19 8.04 8.54 14.81
C ARG A 19 8.12 7.55 15.97
N ASP A 20 7.56 7.89 17.12
CA ASP A 20 7.55 7.01 18.29
C ASP A 20 6.68 5.76 18.05
N LEU A 21 5.53 5.91 17.39
CA LEU A 21 4.69 4.80 16.94
C LEU A 21 5.46 3.92 15.95
N ARG A 22 6.14 4.50 14.95
CA ARG A 22 6.92 3.74 13.97
C ARG A 22 7.97 2.87 14.66
N ALA A 23 8.73 3.45 15.59
CA ALA A 23 9.71 2.71 16.37
C ALA A 23 9.07 1.62 17.23
N LEU A 24 7.99 1.93 17.96
CA LEU A 24 7.30 0.97 18.82
C LEU A 24 6.74 -0.21 18.01
N ILE A 25 6.04 0.08 16.92
CA ILE A 25 5.33 -0.91 16.11
C ILE A 25 6.33 -1.87 15.45
N SER A 26 7.41 -1.34 14.85
CA SER A 26 8.45 -2.17 14.27
C SER A 26 9.20 -2.99 15.32
N ASN A 27 9.50 -2.44 16.50
CA ASN A 27 10.23 -3.17 17.55
C ASN A 27 9.40 -4.28 18.21
N LYS A 28 8.08 -4.10 18.31
CA LYS A 28 7.17 -5.05 18.96
C LYS A 28 6.48 -5.99 17.99
N ASN A 29 6.65 -5.81 16.67
CA ASN A 29 5.91 -6.52 15.63
C ASN A 29 4.39 -6.48 15.87
N CYS A 30 3.87 -5.33 16.31
CA CYS A 30 2.48 -5.17 16.73
C CYS A 30 1.62 -4.40 15.72
N ALA A 31 2.07 -4.26 14.47
CA ALA A 31 1.29 -3.58 13.42
C ALA A 31 -0.13 -4.14 13.28
N PRO A 32 -0.37 -5.47 13.25
CA PRO A 32 -1.72 -5.99 13.07
C PRO A 32 -2.70 -5.59 14.19
N ILE A 33 -2.25 -5.59 15.45
CA ILE A 33 -3.13 -5.21 16.57
C ILE A 33 -3.36 -3.70 16.66
N MET A 34 -2.41 -2.88 16.19
CA MET A 34 -2.59 -1.43 16.07
C MET A 34 -3.58 -1.08 14.96
N LEU A 35 -3.49 -1.76 13.81
CA LEU A 35 -4.46 -1.63 12.74
C LEU A 35 -5.86 -2.05 13.21
N ARG A 36 -5.97 -3.18 13.93
CA ARG A 36 -7.23 -3.62 14.54
C ARG A 36 -7.77 -2.60 15.54
N LEU A 37 -6.93 -2.00 16.39
CA LEU A 37 -7.36 -0.97 17.33
C LEU A 37 -8.01 0.22 16.60
N ALA A 38 -7.35 0.74 15.55
CA ALA A 38 -7.87 1.84 14.76
C ALA A 38 -9.20 1.50 14.06
N TRP A 39 -9.29 0.28 13.49
CA TRP A 39 -10.52 -0.24 12.90
C TRP A 39 -11.66 -0.33 13.92
N HIS A 40 -11.41 -0.89 15.11
CA HIS A 40 -12.43 -1.10 16.13
C HIS A 40 -12.92 0.22 16.76
N ASP A 41 -12.04 1.21 16.95
CA ASP A 41 -12.44 2.55 17.39
C ASP A 41 -13.35 3.22 16.35
N ALA A 42 -13.02 3.11 15.06
CA ALA A 42 -13.80 3.71 13.98
C ALA A 42 -15.10 2.98 13.64
N GLY A 43 -15.09 1.65 13.69
CA GLY A 43 -16.14 0.76 13.20
C GLY A 43 -17.46 0.81 13.97
N THR A 44 -17.49 1.52 15.09
CA THR A 44 -18.69 1.73 15.91
C THR A 44 -19.58 2.87 15.43
N TYR A 45 -19.15 3.62 14.41
CA TYR A 45 -19.90 4.75 13.89
C TYR A 45 -21.28 4.34 13.34
N ASP A 46 -22.27 5.18 13.64
CA ASP A 46 -23.59 5.12 13.03
C ASP A 46 -23.92 6.48 12.40
N ALA A 47 -24.01 6.51 11.07
CA ALA A 47 -24.28 7.73 10.32
C ALA A 47 -25.66 8.33 10.62
N LYS A 48 -26.65 7.52 11.04
CA LYS A 48 -28.00 7.98 11.34
C LYS A 48 -28.05 8.72 12.67
N SER A 49 -27.54 8.12 13.74
CA SER A 49 -27.51 8.75 15.06
C SER A 49 -26.31 9.68 15.28
N LYS A 50 -25.28 9.63 14.42
CA LYS A 50 -24.00 10.32 14.56
C LYS A 50 -23.30 10.00 15.87
N THR A 51 -23.35 8.72 16.29
CA THR A 51 -22.72 8.22 17.53
C THR A 51 -21.66 7.17 17.22
N GLY A 52 -20.71 6.99 18.14
CA GLY A 52 -19.54 6.13 17.93
C GLY A 52 -18.52 6.77 16.99
N GLY A 53 -17.68 5.94 16.39
CA GLY A 53 -16.64 6.36 15.46
C GLY A 53 -15.29 6.69 16.11
N PRO A 54 -14.30 7.10 15.31
CA PRO A 54 -12.90 7.28 15.70
C PRO A 54 -12.72 8.47 16.64
N ASN A 55 -13.12 8.31 17.88
CA ASN A 55 -13.16 9.36 18.90
C ASN A 55 -12.43 8.93 20.18
N GLY A 56 -11.68 7.82 20.12
CA GLY A 56 -10.89 7.29 21.21
C GLY A 56 -11.70 6.68 22.34
N SER A 57 -13.04 6.58 22.25
CA SER A 57 -13.88 6.00 23.32
C SER A 57 -13.54 4.55 23.61
N ILE A 58 -12.89 3.84 22.67
CA ILE A 58 -12.42 2.47 22.88
C ILE A 58 -11.50 2.31 24.09
N ARG A 59 -10.91 3.39 24.62
CA ARG A 59 -10.10 3.36 25.86
C ARG A 59 -10.92 3.23 27.14
N ASN A 60 -12.22 3.52 27.07
CA ASN A 60 -13.11 3.45 28.22
C ASN A 60 -13.38 1.99 28.58
N GLU A 61 -13.47 1.69 29.87
CA GLU A 61 -13.68 0.33 30.37
C GLU A 61 -14.94 -0.33 29.81
N GLU A 62 -16.02 0.43 29.68
CA GLU A 62 -17.26 -0.02 29.04
C GLU A 62 -16.99 -0.59 27.63
N GLU A 63 -16.13 0.05 26.83
CA GLU A 63 -15.95 -0.33 25.44
C GLU A 63 -14.83 -1.33 25.20
N PHE A 64 -13.67 -1.22 25.85
CA PHE A 64 -12.60 -2.21 25.61
C PHE A 64 -12.94 -3.60 26.16
N THR A 65 -13.94 -3.71 27.05
CA THR A 65 -14.43 -4.98 27.59
C THR A 65 -15.53 -5.63 26.74
N HIS A 66 -16.03 -4.96 25.69
CA HIS A 66 -16.90 -5.58 24.70
C HIS A 66 -16.23 -6.84 24.10
N GLY A 67 -16.99 -7.90 23.86
CA GLY A 67 -16.48 -9.19 23.40
C GLY A 67 -15.72 -9.09 22.07
N ALA A 68 -16.20 -8.25 21.14
CA ALA A 68 -15.50 -8.00 19.88
C ALA A 68 -14.13 -7.31 20.07
N ASN A 69 -13.89 -6.64 21.19
CA ASN A 69 -12.66 -5.91 21.52
C ASN A 69 -11.65 -6.73 22.34
N ASN A 70 -11.94 -8.02 22.60
CA ASN A 70 -11.04 -8.91 23.33
C ASN A 70 -9.60 -8.83 22.80
N GLY A 71 -8.66 -8.62 23.72
CA GLY A 71 -7.22 -8.46 23.47
C GLY A 71 -6.76 -7.03 23.10
N LEU A 72 -7.65 -6.08 22.80
CA LEU A 72 -7.25 -4.72 22.41
C LEU A 72 -6.64 -3.89 23.54
N LYS A 73 -6.82 -4.31 24.80
CA LYS A 73 -6.12 -3.70 25.94
C LYS A 73 -4.59 -3.66 25.76
N ILE A 74 -4.02 -4.67 25.08
CA ILE A 74 -2.58 -4.70 24.76
C ILE A 74 -2.19 -3.52 23.86
N ALA A 75 -2.99 -3.22 22.83
CA ALA A 75 -2.74 -2.10 21.93
C ALA A 75 -2.97 -0.75 22.62
N LEU A 76 -3.98 -0.67 23.48
CA LEU A 76 -4.22 0.51 24.33
C LEU A 76 -3.00 0.81 25.22
N ASP A 77 -2.42 -0.21 25.86
CA ASP A 77 -1.24 -0.04 26.72
C ASP A 77 0.01 0.39 25.93
N PHE A 78 0.18 -0.11 24.71
CA PHE A 78 1.23 0.39 23.81
C PHE A 78 1.01 1.85 23.41
N CYS A 79 -0.23 2.23 23.08
CA CYS A 79 -0.55 3.62 22.79
C CYS A 79 -0.38 4.51 24.02
N GLU A 80 -0.66 4.04 25.24
CA GLU A 80 -0.43 4.81 26.48
C GLU A 80 1.06 5.16 26.67
N ALA A 81 1.96 4.23 26.35
CA ALA A 81 3.40 4.49 26.37
C ALA A 81 3.84 5.60 25.40
N VAL A 82 3.12 5.78 24.29
CA VAL A 82 3.33 6.91 23.36
C VAL A 82 2.62 8.16 23.86
N LYS A 83 1.37 8.04 24.32
CA LYS A 83 0.54 9.14 24.82
C LYS A 83 1.22 9.90 25.95
N SER A 84 1.86 9.20 26.88
CA SER A 84 2.58 9.82 28.01
C SER A 84 3.71 10.76 27.59
N LYS A 85 4.32 10.51 26.42
CA LYS A 85 5.35 11.38 25.82
C LYS A 85 4.76 12.55 25.03
N HIS A 86 3.54 12.38 24.54
CA HIS A 86 2.82 13.36 23.71
C HIS A 86 1.48 13.73 24.38
N PRO A 87 1.49 14.45 25.52
CA PRO A 87 0.25 14.74 26.25
C PRO A 87 -0.74 15.62 25.48
N LYS A 88 -0.27 16.37 24.46
CA LYS A 88 -1.08 17.29 23.67
C LYS A 88 -1.99 16.61 22.64
N ILE A 89 -1.59 15.47 22.09
CA ILE A 89 -2.42 14.76 21.08
C ILE A 89 -3.61 14.09 21.77
N THR A 90 -4.77 14.06 21.12
CA THR A 90 -5.92 13.30 21.60
C THR A 90 -5.68 11.80 21.46
N TYR A 91 -6.35 10.99 22.27
CA TYR A 91 -6.35 9.53 22.09
C TYR A 91 -6.96 9.15 20.74
N ALA A 92 -8.01 9.85 20.32
CA ALA A 92 -8.66 9.66 19.03
C ALA A 92 -7.68 9.81 17.85
N ASP A 93 -6.89 10.89 17.82
CA ASP A 93 -5.86 11.04 16.78
C ASP A 93 -4.73 10.02 16.93
N LEU A 94 -4.33 9.68 18.16
CA LEU A 94 -3.26 8.72 18.41
C LEU A 94 -3.60 7.31 17.88
N TYR A 95 -4.82 6.84 18.11
CA TYR A 95 -5.24 5.50 17.67
C TYR A 95 -5.36 5.41 16.15
N GLN A 96 -5.94 6.42 15.51
CA GLN A 96 -6.01 6.48 14.05
C GLN A 96 -4.62 6.63 13.41
N LEU A 97 -3.72 7.42 14.03
CA LEU A 97 -2.32 7.50 13.60
C LEU A 97 -1.59 6.16 13.75
N ALA A 98 -1.85 5.41 14.82
CA ALA A 98 -1.28 4.08 15.01
C ALA A 98 -1.71 3.09 13.90
N GLY A 99 -2.97 3.16 13.46
CA GLY A 99 -3.47 2.38 12.31
C GLY A 99 -2.76 2.74 11.00
N VAL A 100 -2.63 4.03 10.71
CA VAL A 100 -1.89 4.52 9.52
C VAL A 100 -0.43 4.06 9.55
N VAL A 101 0.26 4.26 10.67
CA VAL A 101 1.66 3.85 10.80
C VAL A 101 1.81 2.33 10.70
N ALA A 102 0.88 1.54 11.24
CA ALA A 102 0.91 0.09 11.12
C ALA A 102 0.90 -0.40 9.66
N VAL A 103 0.11 0.25 8.80
CA VAL A 103 0.08 -0.05 7.35
C VAL A 103 1.40 0.38 6.70
N GLU A 104 1.88 1.59 6.97
CA GLU A 104 3.11 2.11 6.37
C GLU A 104 4.37 1.28 6.72
N VAL A 105 4.50 0.82 7.97
CA VAL A 105 5.69 0.07 8.41
C VAL A 105 5.72 -1.38 7.92
N THR A 106 4.59 -1.90 7.48
CA THR A 106 4.45 -3.26 6.94
C THR A 106 4.52 -3.29 5.41
N GLY A 107 4.78 -2.14 4.76
CA GLY A 107 4.94 -2.03 3.31
C GLY A 107 3.68 -1.64 2.54
N GLY A 108 2.60 -1.29 3.24
CA GLY A 108 1.34 -0.90 2.63
C GLY A 108 1.34 0.54 2.10
N PRO A 109 0.20 1.01 1.57
CA PRO A 109 0.09 2.33 0.96
C PRO A 109 0.27 3.47 1.96
N THR A 110 0.71 4.61 1.46
CA THR A 110 0.67 5.88 2.20
C THR A 110 -0.79 6.33 2.36
N ILE A 111 -1.21 6.54 3.61
CA ILE A 111 -2.56 6.99 3.94
C ILE A 111 -2.48 8.43 4.45
N GLU A 112 -3.23 9.34 3.82
CA GLU A 112 -3.32 10.71 4.29
C GLU A 112 -3.97 10.76 5.67
N PHE A 113 -3.25 11.30 6.65
CA PHE A 113 -3.73 11.47 8.02
C PHE A 113 -4.14 12.92 8.26
N VAL A 114 -5.40 13.13 8.67
CA VAL A 114 -5.94 14.45 9.04
C VAL A 114 -6.14 14.51 10.56
N PRO A 115 -5.40 15.34 11.31
CA PRO A 115 -5.56 15.49 12.75
C PRO A 115 -6.74 16.38 13.14
N GLY A 116 -7.14 16.30 14.41
CA GLY A 116 -8.14 17.18 15.03
C GLY A 116 -9.32 16.45 15.66
N ARG A 117 -9.28 15.11 15.75
CA ARG A 117 -10.33 14.34 16.43
C ARG A 117 -10.36 14.67 17.91
N LYS A 118 -11.55 14.68 18.50
CA LYS A 118 -11.75 14.91 19.93
C LYS A 118 -11.97 13.59 20.64
N ASP A 119 -11.44 13.51 21.85
CA ASP A 119 -11.71 12.39 22.75
C ASP A 119 -13.16 12.42 23.23
N SER A 120 -13.85 11.30 23.08
CA SER A 120 -15.16 11.08 23.70
C SER A 120 -14.99 10.41 25.06
N SER A 121 -15.85 10.78 26.02
CA SER A 121 -16.07 10.05 27.28
C SER A 121 -17.27 9.12 27.22
N VAL A 122 -18.00 9.11 26.10
CA VAL A 122 -19.20 8.30 25.89
C VAL A 122 -18.85 7.16 24.96
N SER A 123 -19.05 5.94 25.43
CA SER A 123 -18.89 4.72 24.64
C SER A 123 -20.17 4.36 23.89
N PRO A 124 -20.08 3.87 22.65
CA PRO A 124 -21.22 3.32 21.94
C PRO A 124 -21.62 1.99 22.59
N LYS A 125 -22.91 1.62 22.47
CA LYS A 125 -23.37 0.30 22.89
C LYS A 125 -22.68 -0.81 22.08
N GLU A 126 -22.41 -1.93 22.73
CA GLU A 126 -21.91 -3.15 22.10
C GLU A 126 -22.80 -3.62 20.94
N GLY A 127 -22.19 -4.39 20.01
CA GLY A 127 -22.91 -5.07 18.92
C GLY A 127 -22.89 -4.33 17.57
N ARG A 128 -22.11 -3.26 17.45
CA ARG A 128 -21.98 -2.50 16.17
C ARG A 128 -20.91 -3.05 15.23
N LEU A 129 -19.92 -3.77 15.75
CA LEU A 129 -18.83 -4.35 14.95
C LEU A 129 -19.30 -5.62 14.22
N PRO A 130 -18.69 -5.99 13.08
CA PRO A 130 -19.11 -7.15 12.31
C PRO A 130 -18.86 -8.47 13.06
N ASP A 131 -19.70 -9.46 12.81
CA ASP A 131 -19.58 -10.81 13.35
C ASP A 131 -18.99 -11.68 12.25
N ALA A 132 -17.82 -12.25 12.54
CA ALA A 132 -17.05 -13.08 11.61
C ALA A 132 -17.80 -14.32 11.11
N LYS A 133 -18.89 -14.74 11.78
CA LYS A 133 -19.69 -15.93 11.42
C LYS A 133 -20.82 -15.64 10.43
N GLN A 134 -21.06 -14.37 10.11
CA GLN A 134 -22.15 -13.95 9.23
C GLN A 134 -21.70 -13.83 7.77
N GLY A 135 -22.64 -13.52 6.87
CA GLY A 135 -22.38 -13.37 5.42
C GLY A 135 -22.63 -11.96 4.88
N VAL A 136 -22.82 -11.89 3.55
CA VAL A 136 -22.98 -10.64 2.78
C VAL A 136 -24.01 -9.66 3.37
N PRO A 137 -25.24 -10.07 3.75
CA PRO A 137 -26.23 -9.12 4.26
C PRO A 137 -25.74 -8.39 5.51
N HIS A 138 -25.06 -9.12 6.42
CA HIS A 138 -24.50 -8.55 7.64
C HIS A 138 -23.36 -7.57 7.36
N LEU A 139 -22.47 -7.91 6.43
CA LEU A 139 -21.39 -7.01 6.01
C LEU A 139 -21.97 -5.70 5.45
N LYS A 140 -22.96 -5.79 4.56
CA LYS A 140 -23.64 -4.61 4.02
C LYS A 140 -24.34 -3.81 5.11
N ASP A 141 -25.10 -4.44 6.00
CA ASP A 141 -25.78 -3.75 7.11
C ASP A 141 -24.81 -2.99 8.01
N VAL A 142 -23.69 -3.61 8.39
CA VAL A 142 -22.68 -3.00 9.28
C VAL A 142 -21.98 -1.84 8.58
N PHE A 143 -21.50 -2.03 7.35
CA PHE A 143 -20.70 -1.02 6.65
C PHE A 143 -21.54 0.09 6.03
N TYR A 144 -22.75 -0.18 5.56
CA TYR A 144 -23.66 0.86 5.07
C TYR A 144 -24.15 1.75 6.21
N ARG A 145 -24.32 1.22 7.43
CA ARG A 145 -24.56 2.04 8.63
C ARG A 145 -23.46 3.07 8.84
N MET A 146 -22.22 2.73 8.51
CA MET A 146 -21.08 3.65 8.57
C MET A 146 -21.04 4.64 7.39
N GLY A 147 -21.78 4.38 6.32
CA GLY A 147 -21.74 5.13 5.06
C GLY A 147 -20.63 4.68 4.10
N LEU A 148 -20.15 3.45 4.25
CA LEU A 148 -19.12 2.85 3.39
C LEU A 148 -19.76 2.02 2.27
N SER A 149 -19.12 2.00 1.11
CA SER A 149 -19.59 1.31 -0.11
C SER A 149 -19.10 -0.14 -0.22
N ASP A 150 -19.61 -0.89 -1.19
CA ASP A 150 -19.18 -2.28 -1.47
C ASP A 150 -17.67 -2.37 -1.73
N LYS A 151 -17.11 -1.42 -2.47
CA LYS A 151 -15.67 -1.29 -2.67
C LYS A 151 -14.92 -1.10 -1.34
N ASP A 152 -15.44 -0.22 -0.47
CA ASP A 152 -14.81 0.04 0.82
C ASP A 152 -14.80 -1.22 1.70
N ILE A 153 -15.88 -2.02 1.67
CA ILE A 153 -15.97 -3.31 2.39
C ILE A 153 -14.85 -4.25 1.93
N VAL A 154 -14.72 -4.48 0.63
CA VAL A 154 -13.74 -5.43 0.10
C VAL A 154 -12.31 -4.93 0.30
N ALA A 155 -12.05 -3.65 0.03
CA ALA A 155 -10.73 -3.06 0.25
C ALA A 155 -10.33 -3.18 1.73
N LEU A 156 -11.18 -2.78 2.68
CA LEU A 156 -10.87 -2.84 4.11
C LEU A 156 -10.72 -4.28 4.63
N SER A 157 -11.44 -5.25 4.05
CA SER A 157 -11.25 -6.68 4.34
C SER A 157 -9.82 -7.15 4.01
N GLY A 158 -9.19 -6.53 3.01
CA GLY A 158 -7.76 -6.72 2.70
C GLY A 158 -6.81 -6.39 3.86
N GLY A 159 -7.26 -5.67 4.89
CA GLY A 159 -6.49 -5.46 6.12
C GLY A 159 -6.15 -6.77 6.85
N HIS A 160 -6.92 -7.85 6.64
CA HIS A 160 -6.61 -9.20 7.12
C HIS A 160 -5.35 -9.80 6.49
N THR A 161 -4.75 -9.17 5.47
CA THR A 161 -3.39 -9.51 5.01
C THR A 161 -2.37 -9.48 6.16
N LEU A 162 -2.64 -8.66 7.18
CA LEU A 162 -1.87 -8.57 8.41
C LEU A 162 -2.46 -9.39 9.56
N GLY A 163 -1.59 -10.09 10.28
CA GLY A 163 -1.88 -10.71 11.56
C GLY A 163 -2.54 -12.08 11.48
N ARG A 164 -3.26 -12.40 12.56
CA ARG A 164 -3.90 -13.71 12.75
C ARG A 164 -5.07 -13.60 13.73
N ALA A 165 -5.96 -14.58 13.67
CA ALA A 165 -6.91 -14.82 14.74
C ALA A 165 -6.25 -15.60 15.89
N HIS A 166 -6.91 -15.52 17.05
CA HIS A 166 -6.47 -16.13 18.29
C HIS A 166 -7.69 -16.76 19.00
N PRO A 167 -7.64 -18.07 19.34
CA PRO A 167 -8.77 -18.78 19.93
C PRO A 167 -9.33 -18.10 21.18
N GLU A 168 -8.45 -17.58 22.05
CA GLU A 168 -8.83 -16.95 23.30
C GLU A 168 -9.47 -15.56 23.13
N ARG A 169 -9.45 -15.00 21.91
CA ARG A 169 -10.02 -13.67 21.61
C ARG A 169 -11.31 -13.77 20.82
N SER A 170 -11.28 -14.50 19.71
CA SER A 170 -12.40 -14.58 18.76
C SER A 170 -12.96 -15.99 18.58
N GLY A 171 -12.31 -17.02 19.11
CA GLY A 171 -12.64 -18.43 18.87
C GLY A 171 -12.14 -18.98 17.52
N PHE A 172 -11.46 -18.16 16.71
CA PHE A 172 -10.81 -18.58 15.46
C PHE A 172 -9.28 -18.62 15.64
N ASP A 173 -8.60 -19.42 14.82
CA ASP A 173 -7.13 -19.55 14.87
C ASP A 173 -6.49 -19.44 13.49
N GLY A 174 -5.29 -18.89 13.45
CA GLY A 174 -4.42 -18.88 12.29
C GLY A 174 -4.33 -17.53 11.56
N PRO A 175 -3.25 -17.31 10.79
CA PRO A 175 -3.08 -16.15 9.92
C PRO A 175 -3.87 -16.33 8.62
N TRP A 176 -4.24 -15.22 7.96
CA TRP A 176 -4.84 -15.28 6.61
C TRP A 176 -3.80 -15.45 5.51
N THR A 177 -2.55 -15.03 5.77
CA THR A 177 -1.45 -15.02 4.80
C THR A 177 -0.22 -15.72 5.36
N LYS A 178 0.70 -16.11 4.47
CA LYS A 178 1.97 -16.75 4.86
C LYS A 178 2.95 -15.76 5.50
N GLU A 179 2.82 -14.47 5.19
CA GLU A 179 3.65 -13.39 5.71
C GLU A 179 2.79 -12.37 6.50
N PRO A 180 2.32 -12.70 7.72
CA PRO A 180 1.32 -11.89 8.44
C PRO A 180 1.82 -10.54 8.97
N LEU A 181 3.03 -10.12 8.61
CA LEU A 181 3.62 -8.81 8.92
C LEU A 181 3.97 -8.01 7.66
N LYS A 182 3.55 -8.48 6.48
CA LYS A 182 3.73 -7.82 5.20
C LYS A 182 2.37 -7.41 4.66
N PHE A 183 2.21 -6.14 4.35
CA PHE A 183 0.98 -5.62 3.76
C PHE A 183 1.08 -5.74 2.24
N ASP A 184 0.39 -6.72 1.67
CA ASP A 184 0.27 -6.93 0.24
C ASP A 184 -1.11 -7.52 -0.13
N ASN A 185 -1.32 -7.85 -1.39
CA ASN A 185 -2.58 -8.42 -1.90
C ASN A 185 -2.76 -9.92 -1.58
N SER A 186 -1.87 -10.56 -0.81
CA SER A 186 -1.90 -12.01 -0.54
C SER A 186 -3.23 -12.47 0.06
N TYR A 187 -3.92 -11.63 0.82
CA TYR A 187 -5.26 -11.93 1.34
C TYR A 187 -6.22 -12.34 0.21
N PHE A 188 -6.32 -11.54 -0.85
CA PHE A 188 -7.24 -11.82 -1.97
C PHE A 188 -6.76 -13.00 -2.81
N VAL A 189 -5.44 -13.11 -3.03
CA VAL A 189 -4.82 -14.24 -3.73
C VAL A 189 -5.12 -15.56 -3.03
N GLU A 190 -4.95 -15.61 -1.70
CA GLU A 190 -5.24 -16.80 -0.91
C GLU A 190 -6.74 -17.05 -0.76
N LEU A 191 -7.59 -16.01 -0.76
CA LEU A 191 -9.05 -16.16 -0.75
C LEU A 191 -9.56 -16.87 -2.01
N LEU A 192 -9.06 -16.50 -3.19
CA LEU A 192 -9.47 -17.11 -4.47
C LEU A 192 -8.99 -18.56 -4.65
N LYS A 193 -7.93 -18.99 -3.94
CA LYS A 193 -7.41 -20.36 -4.02
C LYS A 193 -8.29 -21.42 -3.34
N GLY A 194 -9.28 -21.01 -2.54
CA GLY A 194 -10.05 -21.94 -1.71
C GLY A 194 -9.30 -22.36 -0.45
N GLU A 195 -9.41 -23.60 0.02
CA GLU A 195 -8.73 -24.02 1.25
C GLU A 195 -7.20 -24.11 1.05
N SER A 196 -6.45 -23.44 1.94
CA SER A 196 -4.99 -23.48 2.00
C SER A 196 -4.57 -23.99 3.37
N GLU A 197 -3.71 -25.02 3.41
CA GLU A 197 -3.26 -25.61 4.67
C GLU A 197 -2.60 -24.56 5.58
N GLY A 198 -3.06 -24.47 6.84
CA GLY A 198 -2.53 -23.55 7.85
C GLY A 198 -2.96 -22.09 7.72
N LEU A 199 -3.81 -21.73 6.75
CA LEU A 199 -4.34 -20.37 6.59
C LEU A 199 -5.82 -20.29 6.96
N LEU A 200 -6.19 -19.23 7.66
CA LEU A 200 -7.54 -18.93 8.09
C LEU A 200 -8.33 -18.28 6.95
N LYS A 201 -9.62 -18.65 6.86
CA LYS A 201 -10.66 -17.93 6.14
C LYS A 201 -11.90 -17.89 7.02
N LEU A 202 -12.31 -16.71 7.46
CA LEU A 202 -13.55 -16.57 8.22
C LEU A 202 -14.76 -16.74 7.28
N PRO A 203 -15.94 -17.13 7.80
CA PRO A 203 -17.18 -17.10 7.04
C PRO A 203 -17.42 -15.75 6.34
N THR A 204 -17.12 -14.62 6.99
CA THR A 204 -17.21 -13.29 6.36
C THR A 204 -16.20 -13.06 5.24
N ASP A 205 -15.01 -13.65 5.29
CA ASP A 205 -14.02 -13.54 4.19
C ASP A 205 -14.52 -14.34 2.97
N ILE A 206 -15.01 -15.55 3.21
CA ILE A 206 -15.57 -16.43 2.16
C ILE A 206 -16.79 -15.76 1.52
N ALA A 207 -17.63 -15.10 2.32
CA ALA A 207 -18.81 -14.40 1.84
C ALA A 207 -18.51 -13.29 0.81
N LEU A 208 -17.28 -12.78 0.75
CA LEU A 208 -16.88 -11.83 -0.30
C LEU A 208 -16.91 -12.46 -1.71
N LEU A 209 -16.89 -13.78 -1.81
CA LEU A 209 -16.96 -14.52 -3.08
C LEU A 209 -18.41 -14.81 -3.51
N ASP A 210 -19.39 -14.65 -2.60
CA ASP A 210 -20.80 -15.00 -2.81
C ASP A 210 -21.63 -13.87 -3.43
N ASP A 211 -21.16 -12.61 -3.33
CA ASP A 211 -21.79 -11.43 -3.93
C ASP A 211 -21.01 -11.00 -5.19
N ALA A 212 -21.72 -10.76 -6.29
CA ALA A 212 -21.09 -10.46 -7.58
C ALA A 212 -20.25 -9.17 -7.57
N GLU A 213 -20.70 -8.14 -6.84
CA GLU A 213 -19.98 -6.86 -6.74
C GLU A 213 -18.76 -7.01 -5.83
N PHE A 214 -18.90 -7.74 -4.71
CA PHE A 214 -17.74 -8.03 -3.85
C PHE A 214 -16.69 -8.86 -4.58
N ARG A 215 -17.13 -9.92 -5.26
CA ARG A 215 -16.27 -10.82 -6.02
C ARG A 215 -15.50 -10.07 -7.11
N HIS A 216 -16.14 -9.13 -7.80
CA HIS A 216 -15.47 -8.27 -8.78
C HIS A 216 -14.25 -7.57 -8.18
N TYR A 217 -14.37 -6.98 -6.99
CA TYR A 217 -13.24 -6.32 -6.32
C TYR A 217 -12.21 -7.32 -5.78
N VAL A 218 -12.63 -8.49 -5.27
CA VAL A 218 -11.69 -9.54 -4.86
C VAL A 218 -10.81 -9.98 -6.05
N GLU A 219 -11.44 -10.25 -7.19
CA GLU A 219 -10.73 -10.61 -8.43
C GLU A 219 -9.88 -9.46 -8.97
N LEU A 220 -10.32 -8.21 -8.82
CA LEU A 220 -9.52 -7.04 -9.18
C LEU A 220 -8.26 -6.93 -8.33
N TYR A 221 -8.39 -7.07 -7.00
CA TYR A 221 -7.28 -6.89 -6.06
C TYR A 221 -6.31 -8.07 -6.05
N ALA A 222 -6.75 -9.27 -6.44
CA ALA A 222 -5.89 -10.45 -6.55
C ALA A 222 -5.04 -10.51 -7.84
N LYS A 223 -5.28 -9.63 -8.82
CA LYS A 223 -4.49 -9.62 -10.05
C LYS A 223 -3.06 -9.12 -9.78
N ASP A 224 -2.08 -9.97 -10.06
CA ASP A 224 -0.69 -9.56 -10.20
C ASP A 224 -0.46 -9.04 -11.62
N PHE A 225 -0.15 -7.75 -11.78
CA PHE A 225 0.28 -7.27 -13.09
C PHE A 225 1.67 -7.84 -13.43
N THR A 226 1.70 -8.49 -14.59
CA THR A 226 2.82 -9.30 -15.06
C THR A 226 3.89 -8.42 -15.70
N VAL A 227 5.16 -8.73 -15.41
CA VAL A 227 6.35 -8.18 -16.08
C VAL A 227 6.24 -8.35 -17.60
N VAL A 228 6.23 -7.26 -18.37
CA VAL A 228 6.39 -7.33 -19.82
C VAL A 228 7.89 -7.50 -20.14
N VAL A 229 8.27 -8.68 -20.63
CA VAL A 229 9.61 -8.93 -21.17
C VAL A 229 9.58 -8.65 -22.67
N LEU A 230 10.16 -7.51 -23.09
CA LEU A 230 10.40 -7.26 -24.50
C LEU A 230 11.70 -7.95 -24.91
N THR A 231 11.62 -8.95 -25.78
CA THR A 231 12.78 -9.56 -26.45
C THR A 231 12.88 -9.01 -27.88
N TRP A 232 14.06 -8.56 -28.27
CA TRP A 232 14.38 -8.22 -29.66
C TRP A 232 15.40 -9.24 -30.20
N GLU A 233 15.15 -9.75 -31.40
CA GLU A 233 16.07 -10.63 -32.13
C GLU A 233 16.40 -9.93 -33.45
N GLU A 234 17.69 -9.69 -33.72
CA GLU A 234 18.14 -9.01 -34.94
C GLU A 234 18.75 -10.05 -35.88
N ASP A 235 17.95 -10.61 -36.81
CA ASP A 235 18.48 -11.50 -37.85
C ASP A 235 19.26 -10.67 -38.89
N SER A 236 20.59 -10.79 -38.85
CA SER A 236 21.52 -10.14 -39.79
C SER A 236 21.33 -10.52 -41.26
N ARG A 237 20.36 -11.38 -41.60
CA ARG A 237 20.08 -11.81 -42.99
C ARG A 237 18.69 -11.50 -43.51
N ASN A 238 17.73 -11.04 -42.68
CA ASN A 238 16.43 -10.60 -43.18
C ASN A 238 15.75 -9.64 -42.20
N SER A 239 15.49 -8.42 -42.66
CA SER A 239 14.82 -7.34 -41.94
C SER A 239 13.30 -7.55 -41.79
N LYS A 240 12.88 -8.66 -41.18
CA LYS A 240 11.48 -8.86 -40.78
C LYS A 240 11.36 -9.13 -39.27
N PRO A 241 10.52 -8.39 -38.54
CA PRO A 241 10.26 -8.66 -37.13
C PRO A 241 9.54 -10.01 -36.97
N ILE A 242 10.07 -10.87 -36.11
CA ILE A 242 9.40 -12.11 -35.68
C ILE A 242 8.41 -11.70 -34.57
N SER A 243 7.11 -11.88 -34.83
CA SER A 243 6.03 -11.50 -33.91
C SER A 243 5.98 -12.43 -32.69
N PHE A 244 5.70 -11.86 -31.51
CA PHE A 244 5.09 -12.59 -30.40
C PHE A 244 3.76 -11.93 -30.00
N GLY A 245 2.78 -12.79 -29.70
CA GLY A 245 1.37 -12.45 -29.56
C GLY A 245 1.06 -11.64 -28.31
N ILE A 246 0.66 -10.39 -28.52
CA ILE A 246 -0.11 -9.55 -27.60
C ILE A 246 -1.25 -8.97 -28.45
N ASP A 247 -2.48 -8.98 -27.93
CA ASP A 247 -3.66 -8.50 -28.65
C ASP A 247 -3.47 -7.01 -29.04
N TRP A 248 -3.63 -6.71 -30.32
CA TRP A 248 -3.47 -5.36 -30.89
C TRP A 248 -4.39 -4.30 -30.26
N LYS A 249 -5.43 -4.72 -29.52
CA LYS A 249 -6.27 -3.81 -28.75
C LYS A 249 -5.54 -3.18 -27.56
N GLU A 250 -4.65 -3.92 -26.89
CA GLU A 250 -3.88 -3.45 -25.72
C GLU A 250 -2.72 -2.53 -26.12
N MET A 251 -2.22 -2.64 -27.36
CA MET A 251 -1.19 -1.72 -27.87
C MET A 251 -1.67 -0.28 -28.07
N LYS A 252 -2.97 -0.03 -28.24
CA LYS A 252 -3.48 1.33 -28.49
C LYS A 252 -3.39 2.24 -27.27
N GLU A 253 -3.45 1.69 -26.06
CA GLU A 253 -3.29 2.46 -24.82
C GLU A 253 -1.81 2.76 -24.51
N LEU A 254 -0.91 1.83 -24.87
CA LEU A 254 0.55 2.04 -24.75
C LEU A 254 1.09 3.04 -25.79
N ALA A 255 0.51 3.11 -26.99
CA ALA A 255 0.89 4.07 -28.03
C ALA A 255 0.57 5.53 -27.63
N GLN A 256 -0.48 5.77 -26.84
CA GLN A 256 -0.77 7.12 -26.31
C GLN A 256 0.32 7.60 -25.33
N ILE A 257 1.01 6.68 -24.64
CA ILE A 257 2.11 7.01 -23.72
C ILE A 257 3.41 7.29 -24.49
N SER A 258 3.66 6.61 -25.62
CA SER A 258 4.82 6.93 -26.46
C SER A 258 4.68 8.29 -27.14
N GLU A 259 3.47 8.67 -27.57
CA GLU A 259 3.19 9.98 -28.19
C GLU A 259 3.43 11.16 -27.23
N ILE A 260 3.27 10.94 -25.92
CA ILE A 260 3.57 11.93 -24.86
C ILE A 260 5.08 12.07 -24.62
N LEU A 261 5.86 11.00 -24.77
CA LEU A 261 7.32 11.03 -24.62
C LEU A 261 8.02 11.57 -25.87
N GLU A 262 7.46 11.32 -27.06
CA GLU A 262 8.00 11.79 -28.34
C GLU A 262 7.86 13.31 -28.53
N GLN A 263 6.96 13.96 -27.78
CA GLN A 263 6.79 15.42 -27.81
C GLN A 263 7.88 16.20 -27.05
N ARG A 264 8.85 15.55 -26.39
CA ARG A 264 9.88 16.26 -25.61
C ARG A 264 11.35 16.05 -25.97
N GLU A 265 11.72 15.17 -26.88
CA GLU A 265 13.10 15.13 -27.39
C GLU A 265 13.15 14.85 -28.88
N SER A 266 13.43 15.92 -29.63
CA SER A 266 13.86 15.83 -31.02
C SER A 266 15.24 15.18 -31.11
N SER A 267 15.31 14.12 -31.92
CA SER A 267 16.50 13.54 -32.56
C SER A 267 17.48 12.74 -31.68
N LEU A 268 17.49 11.41 -31.87
CA LEU A 268 18.71 10.61 -31.82
C LEU A 268 18.53 9.31 -32.63
N LYS A 269 19.35 9.17 -33.68
CA LYS A 269 19.51 7.93 -34.47
C LYS A 269 20.74 7.18 -33.95
N PHE A 270 20.60 5.86 -33.77
CA PHE A 270 21.64 4.96 -33.25
C PHE A 270 22.62 4.53 -34.36
N TYR A 271 23.92 4.46 -34.02
CA TYR A 271 24.92 3.67 -34.74
C TYR A 271 25.85 3.01 -33.72
N GLY A 272 25.91 1.67 -33.75
CA GLY A 272 26.69 0.86 -32.80
C GLY A 272 28.01 0.33 -33.37
N CYS A 273 28.92 -0.07 -32.47
CA CYS A 273 29.75 -1.29 -32.63
C CYS A 273 30.41 -1.72 -31.29
N CYS A 274 30.67 -3.03 -31.17
CA CYS A 274 30.85 -3.85 -29.97
C CYS A 274 32.32 -4.17 -29.61
N SER A 275 32.63 -4.48 -28.33
CA SER A 275 33.72 -5.42 -27.99
C SER A 275 33.51 -6.23 -26.68
N ARG A 276 33.32 -7.55 -26.86
CA ARG A 276 33.77 -8.75 -26.09
C ARG A 276 33.45 -8.91 -24.58
N ASN A 277 32.56 -9.88 -24.34
CA ASN A 277 32.45 -10.79 -23.20
C ASN A 277 32.54 -10.19 -21.79
N GLN A 278 31.46 -9.54 -21.35
CA GLN A 278 31.09 -9.47 -19.94
C GLN A 278 29.57 -9.59 -19.82
N ARG A 279 29.08 -10.49 -18.94
CA ARG A 279 27.73 -10.36 -18.38
C ARG A 279 27.81 -9.24 -17.34
N THR A 280 27.18 -8.11 -17.62
CA THR A 280 27.10 -6.99 -16.69
C THR A 280 25.66 -6.90 -16.22
N TYR A 281 25.38 -7.34 -15.00
CA TYR A 281 24.11 -7.10 -14.34
C TYR A 281 24.22 -5.76 -13.61
N VAL A 282 23.36 -4.80 -13.95
CA VAL A 282 23.23 -3.54 -13.20
C VAL A 282 21.85 -3.54 -12.55
N GLU A 283 21.79 -3.93 -11.29
CA GLU A 283 20.57 -3.89 -10.48
C GLU A 283 20.42 -2.47 -9.90
N TYR A 284 19.42 -1.72 -10.37
CA TYR A 284 19.07 -0.42 -9.77
C TYR A 284 17.93 -0.61 -8.77
N LYS A 285 18.27 -0.55 -7.47
CA LYS A 285 17.27 -0.41 -6.40
C LYS A 285 17.22 1.04 -5.93
N ARG A 286 16.12 1.75 -6.27
CA ARG A 286 15.35 2.65 -5.37
C ARG A 286 14.38 3.57 -6.13
N SER A 287 13.08 3.43 -5.86
CA SER A 287 12.22 4.36 -5.11
C SER A 287 10.76 4.02 -5.46
N ALA A 288 10.01 3.49 -4.48
CA ALA A 288 8.56 3.26 -4.34
C ALA A 288 7.58 3.04 -5.54
N CYS A 289 7.99 3.02 -6.82
CA CYS A 289 7.05 2.73 -7.92
C CYS A 289 7.71 2.23 -9.23
N LEU A 290 9.04 2.21 -9.34
CA LEU A 290 9.70 1.60 -10.50
C LEU A 290 10.97 0.84 -10.10
N SER A 291 11.02 -0.44 -10.46
CA SER A 291 12.27 -1.18 -10.62
C SER A 291 12.46 -1.44 -12.11
N MET A 292 13.51 -0.84 -12.68
CA MET A 292 13.93 -1.13 -14.05
C MET A 292 15.22 -1.93 -13.97
N THR A 293 15.18 -3.18 -14.43
CA THR A 293 16.38 -4.01 -14.57
C THR A 293 16.71 -4.11 -16.05
N VAL A 294 17.89 -3.61 -16.42
CA VAL A 294 18.42 -3.74 -17.79
C VAL A 294 19.50 -4.81 -17.77
N GLY A 295 19.22 -5.95 -18.38
CA GLY A 295 20.19 -7.03 -18.57
C GLY A 295 20.64 -7.09 -20.02
N ILE A 296 21.95 -7.05 -20.25
CA ILE A 296 22.54 -7.27 -21.57
C ILE A 296 23.19 -8.64 -21.55
N GLU A 297 22.60 -9.61 -22.26
CA GLU A 297 23.22 -10.92 -22.48
C GLU A 297 23.76 -10.99 -23.90
N THR A 298 25.06 -11.28 -24.01
CA THR A 298 25.74 -11.55 -25.28
C THR A 298 25.94 -13.06 -25.40
N PHE A 299 25.44 -13.65 -26.49
CA PHE A 299 25.71 -15.05 -26.82
C PHE A 299 26.70 -15.14 -27.98
N ALA A 300 27.71 -16.00 -27.82
CA ALA A 300 28.63 -16.33 -28.90
C ALA A 300 28.50 -17.82 -29.21
N ARG A 301 27.88 -18.17 -30.35
CA ARG A 301 28.02 -19.50 -30.94
C ARG A 301 29.11 -19.44 -32.02
N HIS A 302 30.05 -20.37 -31.97
CA HIS A 302 31.09 -20.56 -32.99
C HIS A 302 31.93 -19.31 -33.33
N GLY A 303 32.33 -18.53 -32.32
CA GLY A 303 33.36 -17.51 -32.49
C GLY A 303 32.97 -16.27 -33.30
N LYS A 304 31.69 -16.12 -33.68
CA LYS A 304 31.11 -14.87 -34.18
C LYS A 304 30.10 -14.33 -33.17
N LEU A 305 30.17 -13.03 -32.91
CA LEU A 305 29.15 -12.27 -32.18
C LEU A 305 27.96 -12.11 -33.13
N GLU A 306 26.93 -12.94 -33.02
CA GLU A 306 25.76 -12.85 -33.90
C GLU A 306 24.48 -12.41 -33.16
N ASP A 307 24.38 -12.58 -31.83
CA ASP A 307 23.15 -12.26 -31.09
C ASP A 307 23.40 -11.30 -29.92
N LEU A 308 22.84 -10.07 -30.01
CA LEU A 308 22.73 -9.15 -28.88
C LEU A 308 21.29 -9.20 -28.36
N VAL A 309 21.06 -9.86 -27.22
CA VAL A 309 19.75 -9.86 -26.58
C VAL A 309 19.71 -8.75 -25.53
N LEU A 310 19.05 -7.65 -25.87
CA LEU A 310 18.66 -6.62 -24.90
C LEU A 310 17.38 -7.08 -24.21
N ARG A 311 17.49 -7.45 -22.93
CA ARG A 311 16.32 -7.65 -22.08
C ARG A 311 16.04 -6.37 -21.32
N LEU A 312 15.02 -5.64 -21.78
CA LEU A 312 14.36 -4.63 -20.97
C LEU A 312 13.24 -5.30 -20.19
N SER A 313 13.46 -5.46 -18.89
CA SER A 313 12.38 -5.77 -17.95
C SER A 313 11.93 -4.46 -17.33
N VAL A 314 10.84 -3.91 -17.85
CA VAL A 314 10.16 -2.76 -17.24
C VAL A 314 9.08 -3.32 -16.35
N ASN A 315 9.30 -3.24 -15.04
CA ASN A 315 8.32 -3.66 -14.06
C ASN A 315 7.39 -2.47 -13.80
N PHE A 316 6.20 -2.48 -14.40
CA PHE A 316 5.10 -1.64 -13.94
C PHE A 316 4.44 -2.39 -12.80
N GLN A 317 4.85 -2.10 -11.57
CA GLN A 317 4.03 -2.47 -10.41
C GLN A 317 2.77 -1.61 -10.47
N ASP A 318 1.75 -2.07 -11.17
CA ASP A 318 0.38 -1.70 -10.86
C ASP A 318 -0.06 -2.54 -9.63
N GLU A 319 0.64 -2.39 -8.51
CA GLU A 319 0.10 -2.71 -7.18
C GLU A 319 -1.09 -1.78 -6.80
N ASP A 320 -1.64 -1.05 -7.79
CA ASP A 320 -2.18 0.28 -7.62
C ASP A 320 -3.67 0.24 -7.30
N ALA A 321 -4.43 -0.75 -7.76
CA ALA A 321 -5.87 -0.82 -7.47
C ALA A 321 -6.17 -1.09 -5.99
N PHE A 322 -5.59 -2.16 -5.42
CA PHE A 322 -5.81 -2.49 -4.01
C PHE A 322 -5.24 -1.41 -3.09
N PHE A 323 -3.99 -0.99 -3.31
CA PHE A 323 -3.33 -0.01 -2.42
C PHE A 323 -4.02 1.35 -2.45
N ARG A 324 -4.43 1.85 -3.63
CA ARG A 324 -5.20 3.10 -3.73
C ARG A 324 -6.55 2.98 -3.05
N ASP A 325 -7.31 1.92 -3.36
CA ASP A 325 -8.66 1.77 -2.82
C ASP A 325 -8.61 1.52 -1.30
N TYR A 326 -7.62 0.79 -0.79
CA TYR A 326 -7.38 0.63 0.64
C TYR A 326 -7.05 1.97 1.29
N ALA A 327 -6.17 2.78 0.72
CA ALA A 327 -5.82 4.09 1.28
C ALA A 327 -7.02 5.04 1.35
N ILE A 328 -7.84 5.06 0.29
CA ILE A 328 -9.09 5.84 0.24
C ILE A 328 -10.08 5.34 1.29
N SER A 329 -10.30 4.02 1.37
CA SER A 329 -11.26 3.42 2.29
C SER A 329 -10.84 3.59 3.74
N HIS A 330 -9.55 3.43 4.04
CA HIS A 330 -9.00 3.63 5.38
C HIS A 330 -9.09 5.10 5.80
N LYS A 331 -8.84 6.04 4.88
CA LYS A 331 -9.05 7.48 5.14
C LYS A 331 -10.51 7.76 5.48
N LYS A 332 -11.47 7.30 4.65
CA LYS A 332 -12.92 7.45 4.92
C LYS A 332 -13.30 6.92 6.30
N LEU A 333 -12.84 5.71 6.63
CA LEU A 333 -13.06 5.08 7.93
C LEU A 333 -12.54 5.95 9.08
N SER A 334 -11.31 6.46 8.96
CA SER A 334 -10.71 7.31 10.00
C SER A 334 -11.45 8.65 10.16
N GLU A 335 -12.20 9.11 9.14
CA GLU A 335 -12.91 10.40 9.12
C GLU A 335 -14.41 10.26 9.46
N LEU A 336 -14.89 9.06 9.80
CA LEU A 336 -16.29 8.85 10.17
C LEU A 336 -16.71 9.75 11.35
N GLY A 337 -17.74 10.56 11.16
CA GLY A 337 -18.21 11.50 12.18
C GLY A 337 -17.25 12.66 12.50
N PHE A 338 -16.12 12.77 11.78
CA PHE A 338 -15.13 13.82 11.93
C PHE A 338 -15.22 14.81 10.76
N THR A 339 -15.37 16.09 11.09
CA THR A 339 -15.30 17.18 10.10
C THR A 339 -14.03 17.99 10.35
N PRO A 340 -13.02 17.94 9.45
CA PRO A 340 -11.83 18.78 9.56
C PRO A 340 -12.22 20.26 9.57
N SER A 341 -11.59 21.06 10.43
CA SER A 341 -11.80 22.51 10.41
C SER A 341 -11.33 23.09 9.07
N SER A 342 -12.17 23.89 8.41
CA SER A 342 -12.00 24.41 7.05
C SER A 342 -10.73 25.25 6.77
N GLY A 343 -9.86 25.47 7.77
CA GLY A 343 -8.56 26.14 7.64
C GLY A 343 -7.35 25.20 7.51
N SER A 344 -7.54 23.88 7.63
CA SER A 344 -6.45 22.92 7.77
C SER A 344 -6.08 22.23 6.44
N LYS A 345 -5.77 23.00 5.39
CA LYS A 345 -4.94 22.45 4.29
C LYS A 345 -3.46 22.53 4.68
N ALA A 346 -3.11 21.97 5.83
CA ALA A 346 -1.72 21.69 6.16
C ALA A 346 -1.42 20.28 5.64
N THR A 347 -1.24 20.16 4.33
CA THR A 347 -0.61 18.97 3.76
C THR A 347 0.75 18.83 4.44
N VAL A 348 0.97 17.77 5.21
CA VAL A 348 2.31 17.35 5.62
C VAL A 348 3.03 16.98 4.33
N ARG A 349 3.68 17.98 3.70
CA ARG A 349 4.49 17.75 2.51
C ARG A 349 5.72 17.02 2.99
N ASP A 350 5.75 15.73 2.73
CA ASP A 350 6.94 14.92 2.87
C ASP A 350 7.98 15.42 1.84
N GLY A 351 8.83 16.36 2.26
CA GLY A 351 9.87 16.99 1.44
C GLY A 351 10.93 16.02 0.91
N THR A 352 10.84 14.76 1.31
CA THR A 352 11.77 13.69 0.95
C THR A 352 11.56 13.20 -0.49
N ILE A 353 10.36 13.34 -1.06
CA ILE A 353 10.00 12.79 -2.38
C ILE A 353 10.60 13.62 -3.53
N LEU A 354 10.56 14.96 -3.44
CA LEU A 354 11.08 15.85 -4.50
C LEU A 354 12.62 15.87 -4.56
N ALA A 355 13.29 15.72 -3.43
CA ALA A 355 14.74 15.62 -3.39
C ALA A 355 15.24 14.27 -3.95
N GLN A 356 14.50 13.17 -3.72
CA GLN A 356 14.90 11.85 -4.20
C GLN A 356 14.66 11.64 -5.70
N SER A 357 13.58 12.20 -6.27
CA SER A 357 13.34 12.14 -7.71
C SER A 357 14.35 12.98 -8.51
N ALA A 358 14.72 14.17 -8.01
CA ALA A 358 15.75 15.01 -8.63
C ALA A 358 17.15 14.36 -8.55
N VAL A 359 17.49 13.72 -7.41
CA VAL A 359 18.77 13.01 -7.26
C VAL A 359 18.85 11.79 -8.18
N GLY A 360 17.75 11.05 -8.38
CA GLY A 360 17.72 9.92 -9.31
C GLY A 360 18.01 10.31 -10.77
N VAL A 361 17.40 11.41 -11.24
CA VAL A 361 17.62 11.95 -12.59
C VAL A 361 19.05 12.49 -12.75
N VAL A 362 19.57 13.19 -11.74
CA VAL A 362 20.93 13.74 -11.77
C VAL A 362 21.99 12.63 -11.74
N VAL A 363 21.77 11.56 -10.97
CA VAL A 363 22.69 10.41 -10.91
C VAL A 363 22.66 9.61 -12.21
N ALA A 364 21.48 9.37 -12.80
CA ALA A 364 21.38 8.70 -14.10
C ALA A 364 22.07 9.52 -15.21
N ALA A 365 21.83 10.83 -15.26
CA ALA A 365 22.50 11.72 -16.21
C ALA A 365 24.02 11.78 -15.99
N ALA A 366 24.48 11.79 -14.73
CA ALA A 366 25.91 11.78 -14.41
C ALA A 366 26.59 10.46 -14.79
N VAL A 367 25.92 9.32 -14.60
CA VAL A 367 26.44 8.01 -15.02
C VAL A 367 26.55 7.96 -16.55
N VAL A 368 25.54 8.41 -17.29
CA VAL A 368 25.58 8.48 -18.76
C VAL A 368 26.70 9.42 -19.24
N ALA A 369 26.83 10.61 -18.62
CA ALA A 369 27.86 11.57 -18.97
C ALA A 369 29.28 11.08 -18.65
N LEU A 370 29.49 10.44 -17.49
CA LEU A 370 30.78 9.87 -17.11
C LEU A 370 31.15 8.65 -17.97
N SER A 371 30.18 7.82 -18.33
CA SER A 371 30.37 6.72 -19.29
C SER A 371 30.73 7.24 -20.68
N TYR A 372 30.10 8.32 -21.16
CA TYR A 372 30.48 9.01 -22.39
C TYR A 372 31.91 9.56 -22.32
N TRP A 373 32.25 10.25 -21.23
CA TRP A 373 33.56 10.90 -21.06
C TRP A 373 34.70 9.90 -20.93
N TYR A 374 34.47 8.79 -20.22
CA TYR A 374 35.39 7.67 -20.15
C TYR A 374 35.69 7.11 -21.55
N GLU A 375 34.66 6.97 -22.39
CA GLU A 375 34.83 6.41 -23.73
C GLU A 375 35.50 7.39 -24.72
N VAL A 376 35.26 8.69 -24.59
CA VAL A 376 36.02 9.73 -25.33
C VAL A 376 37.50 9.68 -24.95
N ARG A 377 37.81 9.56 -23.66
CA ARG A 377 39.19 9.57 -23.16
C ARG A 377 39.96 8.30 -23.52
N LYS A 378 39.25 7.17 -23.66
CA LYS A 378 39.78 5.91 -24.18
C LYS A 378 40.08 5.95 -25.67
N ARG A 379 39.37 6.76 -26.47
CA ARG A 379 39.64 6.97 -27.91
C ARG A 379 40.82 7.90 -28.22
N MET A 380 41.29 8.66 -27.22
CA MET A 380 42.46 9.54 -27.36
C MET A 380 43.79 8.87 -26.95
N LYS A 381 43.75 7.59 -26.57
CA LYS A 381 44.92 6.73 -26.36
C LYS A 381 44.85 5.58 -27.34
#